data_AF-A0A939CVU9-F1
#
_entry.id   AF-A0A939CVU9-F1
#
_cell.length_a   1.000
_cell.length_b   1.000
_cell.length_c   1.000
_cell.angle_alpha   90.00
_cell.angle_beta   90.00
_cell.angle_gamma   90.00
#
_symmetry.space_group_name_H-M   'P 1'
#
loop_
_entity.id
_entity.type
_entity.pdbx_description
1 polymer ?
#
loop_
_entity_poly.entity_id
_entity_poly.type
_entity_poly.pdbx_seq_one_letter_code
_entity_poly.pdbx_strand_id
1 'polypeptide(L)' 'MKQLYRVLTWLTRMYLPVYLVSLDERTDNIVVIAGEETVVVINPEGEVDYE' A
#
# COMPACT_ATOMS: atom_id res chain seq x y z
N MET A 1 -6.56 2.36 -11.30
CA MET A 1 -6.38 3.79 -10.94
C MET A 1 -7.28 4.31 -9.80
N LYS A 2 -8.62 4.21 -9.88
CA LYS A 2 -9.50 4.78 -8.83
C LYS A 2 -9.29 4.18 -7.43
N GLN A 3 -9.02 2.87 -7.34
CA GLN A 3 -8.80 2.18 -6.06
C GLN A 3 -7.48 2.58 -5.41
N LEU A 4 -6.37 2.57 -6.15
CA LEU A 4 -5.07 3.05 -5.69
C LEU A 4 -5.13 4.49 -5.15
N TYR A 5 -5.79 5.41 -5.87
CA TYR A 5 -5.94 6.79 -5.41
C TYR A 5 -6.68 6.88 -4.07
N ARG A 6 -7.74 6.07 -3.87
CA ARG A 6 -8.47 6.00 -2.59
C ARG A 6 -7.57 5.50 -1.47
N VAL A 7 -6.79 4.45 -1.72
CA VAL A 7 -5.88 3.89 -0.73
C VAL A 7 -4.82 4.90 -0.33
N LEU A 8 -4.14 5.51 -1.30
CA LEU A 8 -3.12 6.53 -1.04
C LEU A 8 -3.71 7.72 -0.26
N THR A 9 -4.93 8.15 -0.57
CA THR A 9 -5.61 9.23 0.17
C THR A 9 -6.00 8.83 1.59
N TRP A 10 -6.30 7.55 1.83
CA TRP A 10 -6.57 7.04 3.16
C TRP A 10 -5.29 6.96 4.00
N LEU A 11 -4.20 6.48 3.40
CA LEU A 11 -2.88 6.40 4.04
C LEU A 11 -2.39 7.76 4.54
N THR A 12 -2.63 8.85 3.80
CA THR A 12 -2.23 10.20 4.24
C THR A 12 -2.96 10.70 5.48
N ARG A 13 -4.03 10.04 5.91
CA ARG A 13 -4.85 10.44 7.07
C ARG A 13 -4.51 9.69 8.35
N MET A 14 -3.51 8.81 8.33
CA MET A 14 -3.12 8.05 9.52
C MET A 14 -2.50 8.94 10.60
N TYR A 15 -2.73 8.56 11.85
CA TYR A 15 -2.25 9.30 13.03
C TYR A 15 -0.72 9.32 13.12
N LEU A 16 -0.07 8.20 12.79
CA LEU A 16 1.39 8.10 12.68
C LEU A 16 1.76 7.74 11.24
N PRO A 17 2.29 8.70 10.46
CA PRO A 17 2.69 8.46 9.09
C PRO A 17 4.04 7.72 9.06
N VAL A 18 3.99 6.39 8.99
CA VAL A 18 5.11 5.57 8.51
C VAL A 18 4.75 5.19 7.09
N TYR A 19 5.54 5.60 6.10
CA TYR A 19 5.34 5.25 4.69
C TYR A 19 6.57 4.49 4.21
N LEU A 20 6.57 3.18 4.40
CA LEU A 20 7.58 2.31 3.81
C LEU A 20 6.95 1.68 2.57
N VAL A 21 7.49 2.04 1.41
CA VAL A 21 7.10 1.46 0.12
C VAL A 21 8.27 0.60 -0.34
N SER A 22 7.99 -0.67 -0.66
CA SER A 22 8.99 -1.58 -1.23
C SER A 22 8.39 -2.34 -2.41
N LEU A 23 9.23 -2.59 -3.40
CA LEU A 23 8.94 -3.50 -4.49
C LEU A 23 9.47 -4.88 -4.10
N ASP A 24 8.60 -5.89 -4.06
CA ASP A 24 9.02 -7.27 -3.88
C ASP A 24 9.58 -7.81 -5.20
N GLU A 25 10.91 -7.91 -5.29
CA GLU A 25 11.62 -8.42 -6.48
C GLU A 25 11.25 -9.86 -6.88
N ARG A 26 10.56 -10.62 -6.02
CA ARG A 26 10.12 -11.99 -6.33
C ARG A 26 8.78 -12.03 -7.06
N THR A 27 7.93 -11.04 -6.83
CA THR A 27 6.52 -11.03 -7.27
C THR A 27 6.14 -9.78 -8.06
N ASP A 28 7.00 -8.77 -8.11
CA ASP A 28 6.73 -7.41 -8.61
C ASP A 28 5.59 -6.69 -7.85
N ASN A 29 5.22 -7.18 -6.67
CA ASN A 29 4.22 -6.54 -5.82
C ASN A 29 4.80 -5.27 -5.18
N ILE A 30 3.99 -4.21 -5.13
CA ILE A 30 4.27 -3.03 -4.30
C ILE A 30 3.65 -3.26 -2.93
N VAL A 31 4.48 -3.24 -1.89
CA VAL A 31 4.05 -3.34 -0.50
C VAL A 31 4.16 -1.96 0.14
N VAL A 32 3.06 -1.49 0.73
CA VAL A 32 3.00 -0.24 1.49
C VAL A 32 2.71 -0.57 2.95
N ILE A 33 3.68 -0.32 3.82
CA ILE A 33 3.52 -0.45 5.28
C ILE A 33 3.20 0.91 5.86
N ALA A 34 2.16 0.92 6.66
CA ALA A 34 1.41 2.10 7.03
C ALA A 34 0.97 2.03 8.50
N GLY A 35 1.38 3.01 9.31
CA GLY A 35 1.07 3.02 10.74
C GLY A 35 1.62 1.80 11.47
N GLU A 36 0.86 1.25 12.43
CA GLU A 36 1.28 0.09 13.25
C GLU A 36 0.82 -1.26 12.68
N GLU A 37 -0.28 -1.33 11.93
CA GLU A 37 -0.92 -2.60 11.54
C GLU A 37 -1.44 -2.63 10.10
N THR A 38 -1.22 -1.60 9.28
CA THR A 38 -1.73 -1.60 7.91
C THR A 38 -0.66 -2.03 6.91
N VAL A 39 -0.97 -3.08 6.16
CA VAL A 39 -0.21 -3.46 4.97
C VAL A 39 -1.13 -3.42 3.75
N VAL A 40 -0.71 -2.68 2.74
CA VAL A 40 -1.38 -2.66 1.43
C VAL A 40 -0.46 -3.33 0.43
N VAL A 41 -0.96 -4.34 -0.27
CA VAL A 41 -0.25 -5.01 -1.35
C VAL A 41 -0.92 -4.65 -2.67
N ILE A 42 -0.12 -4.24 -3.66
CA ILE A 42 -0.59 -3.92 -5.00
C ILE A 42 0.15 -4.83 -5.96
N ASN A 43 -0.57 -5.65 -6.72
CA ASN A 43 0.03 -6.57 -7.69
C ASN A 43 0.32 -5.88 -9.04
N PRO A 44 1.07 -6.52 -9.96
CA PRO A 44 1.39 -5.96 -11.28
C PRO A 44 0.16 -5.63 -12.13
N GLU A 45 -0.96 -6.32 -11.91
CA GLU A 45 -2.25 -6.08 -12.54
C GLU A 45 -2.96 -4.84 -11.98
N GLY A 46 -2.47 -4.30 -10.87
CA GLY A 46 -2.98 -3.10 -10.20
C GLY A 46 -4.17 -3.36 -9.27
N GLU A 47 -4.39 -4.62 -8.91
CA GLU A 47 -5.33 -5.03 -7.87
C GLU A 47 -4.72 -4.72 -6.49
N VAL A 48 -5.59 -4.49 -5.51
CA VAL A 48 -5.19 -4.01 -4.19
C VAL A 48 -5.76 -4.92 -3.13
N ASP A 49 -4.87 -5.48 -2.31
CA ASP A 49 -5.18 -6.32 -1.16
C ASP A 49 -4.77 -5.63 0.14
N TYR A 50 -5.49 -5.97 1.20
CA TYR A 50 -5.29 -5.45 2.55
C TYR A 50 -4.97 -6.63 3.46
N GLU A 51 -3.81 -6.56 4.11
CA GLU A 51 -3.40 -7.46 5.19
C GLU A 51 -3.41 -6.73 6.53
#